data_AF-A0A538IGD0-F1
#
_entry.id   AF-A0A538IGD0-F1
#
_cell.length_a   1.000
_cell.length_b   1.000
_cell.length_c   1.000
_cell.angle_alpha   90.00
_cell.angle_beta   90.00
_cell.angle_gamma   90.00
#
_symmetry.space_group_name_H-M   'P 1'
#
loop_
_entity.id
_entity.type
_entity.pdbx_description
1 polymer ?
#
loop_
_entity_poly.entity_id
_entity_poly.type
_entity_poly.pdbx_seq_one_letter_code
_entity_poly.pdbx_strand_id
1 'polypeptide(L)'
;MCCWSACSPTSGSVAGSSAGPHVAVVVLCWNGHRDTLACLESLGRVDWDQLTTIVVDNGSTDGTAEAVRERFPRVLLLRSNENLGFAEGNNVGLRAAFAAGADYVLLLNNDTVVDPGLLRALVEEAELRPDAGALCPMIYYNQPADRIWYAGAAFDPRRVHNGRHTGYGDRDVGQYAKTREIGRATGAAMLVRRKAVEDVGYLDRRLFLQVEDVEWSLRMRAAGYHILFVPAGKVWHGVSVATGGEHAPATAYYEMRNTLAVCARHFPLHGLAGLRREAAMVVIHLLHARKADRPWTNLRAVLQGWRDYRAGRLGSWREAGPTGGPPPYDVPMGVRTRASDASRAAAA
;
A
#
# COMPACT_ATOMS: atom_id res chain seq x y z
N MET A 1 -36.57 -6.99 66.94
CA MET A 1 -36.95 -6.01 65.90
C MET A 1 -35.68 -5.27 65.50
N CYS A 2 -35.17 -5.60 64.32
CA CYS A 2 -33.95 -5.06 63.74
C CYS A 2 -34.20 -3.67 63.14
N CYS A 3 -33.24 -2.75 63.28
CA CYS A 3 -33.04 -1.68 62.31
C CYS A 3 -31.54 -1.47 62.10
N TRP A 4 -31.07 -1.91 60.94
CA TRP A 4 -29.74 -1.67 60.39
C TRP A 4 -29.69 -0.27 59.76
N SER A 5 -28.59 0.45 59.99
CA SER A 5 -28.25 1.69 59.31
C SER A 5 -27.97 1.45 57.83
N ALA A 6 -28.55 2.29 56.98
CA ALA A 6 -28.38 2.27 55.53
C ALA A 6 -27.00 2.83 55.12
N CYS A 7 -26.18 1.99 54.48
CA CYS A 7 -25.13 2.44 53.58
C CYS A 7 -25.75 2.60 52.18
N SER A 8 -25.69 3.81 51.62
CA SER A 8 -26.02 4.06 50.22
C SER A 8 -24.99 3.40 49.31
N PRO A 9 -25.37 2.62 48.29
CA PRO A 9 -24.43 2.19 47.27
C PRO A 9 -24.12 3.38 46.37
N THR A 10 -22.85 3.80 46.38
CA THR A 10 -22.29 4.62 45.31
C THR A 10 -22.49 3.86 44.00
N SER A 11 -23.20 4.49 43.07
CA SER A 11 -23.37 4.02 41.70
C SER A 11 -22.00 3.94 41.04
N GLY A 12 -21.40 2.75 41.06
CA GLY A 12 -20.29 2.40 40.20
C GLY A 12 -20.78 2.48 38.76
N SER A 13 -20.42 3.57 38.08
CA SER A 13 -20.36 3.60 36.63
C SER A 13 -19.46 2.45 36.20
N VAL A 14 -20.06 1.36 35.72
CA VAL A 14 -19.35 0.34 34.97
C VAL A 14 -18.84 1.06 33.72
N ALA A 15 -17.59 1.50 33.75
CA ALA A 15 -16.88 1.91 32.57
C ALA A 15 -16.98 0.74 31.59
N GLY A 16 -17.73 0.93 30.50
CA GLY A 16 -17.77 -0.01 29.41
C GLY A 16 -16.32 -0.28 29.01
N SER A 17 -15.94 -1.55 29.05
CA SER A 17 -14.71 -2.02 28.42
C SER A 17 -14.77 -1.63 26.95
N SER A 18 -14.20 -0.47 26.58
CA SER A 18 -13.97 -0.13 25.19
C SER A 18 -12.67 -0.81 24.80
N ALA A 19 -12.74 -2.12 24.53
CA ALA A 19 -11.65 -2.81 23.86
C ALA A 19 -11.28 -1.97 22.62
N GLY A 20 -9.98 -1.67 22.45
CA GLY A 20 -9.50 -0.85 21.33
C GLY A 20 -9.92 -1.42 19.97
N PRO A 21 -9.88 -0.63 18.87
CA PRO A 21 -10.35 -1.07 17.57
C PRO A 21 -9.66 -2.36 17.10
N HIS A 22 -10.38 -3.19 16.35
CA HIS A 22 -9.81 -4.40 15.79
C HIS A 22 -8.85 -4.03 14.64
N VAL A 23 -7.59 -4.40 14.80
CA VAL A 23 -6.54 -4.18 13.80
C VAL A 23 -6.14 -5.52 13.21
N ALA A 24 -6.12 -5.60 11.88
CA ALA A 24 -5.47 -6.70 11.19
C ALA A 24 -4.13 -6.25 10.60
N VAL A 25 -3.11 -7.11 10.65
CA VAL A 25 -1.85 -6.92 9.91
C VAL A 25 -1.83 -7.92 8.77
N VAL A 26 -1.73 -7.44 7.54
CA VAL A 26 -1.63 -8.26 6.33
C VAL A 26 -0.19 -8.24 5.86
N VAL A 27 0.47 -9.39 5.96
CA VAL A 27 1.82 -9.63 5.46
C VAL A 27 1.74 -10.44 4.18
N LEU A 28 2.03 -9.81 3.04
CA LEU A 28 2.13 -10.51 1.75
C LEU A 28 3.56 -11.06 1.58
N CYS A 29 3.70 -12.35 1.29
CA CYS A 29 4.99 -12.96 1.00
C CYS A 29 5.00 -13.72 -0.34
N TRP A 30 6.17 -13.76 -0.96
CA TRP A 30 6.45 -14.57 -2.14
C TRP A 30 7.94 -14.93 -2.15
N ASN A 31 8.28 -16.21 -1.98
CA ASN A 31 9.65 -16.73 -1.93
C ASN A 31 10.58 -15.91 -1.02
N GLY A 32 10.16 -15.72 0.24
CA GLY A 32 10.83 -14.86 1.20
C GLY A 32 10.93 -15.50 2.57
N HIS A 33 11.25 -16.80 2.63
CA HIS A 33 11.22 -17.60 3.85
C HIS A 33 11.84 -16.89 5.07
N ARG A 34 13.13 -16.57 5.02
CA ARG A 34 13.84 -15.97 6.17
C ARG A 34 13.23 -14.64 6.61
N ASP A 35 12.96 -13.77 5.64
CA ASP A 35 12.52 -12.40 5.93
C ASP A 35 11.09 -12.41 6.50
N THR A 36 10.21 -13.26 5.96
CA THR A 36 8.85 -13.46 6.46
C THR A 36 8.84 -13.93 7.91
N LEU A 37 9.68 -14.90 8.28
CA LEU A 37 9.75 -15.37 9.67
C LEU A 37 10.27 -14.27 10.61
N ALA A 38 11.26 -13.48 10.19
CA ALA A 38 11.76 -12.36 10.98
C ALA A 38 10.70 -11.25 11.18
N CYS A 39 9.91 -10.95 10.14
CA CYS A 39 8.78 -10.04 10.22
C CYS A 39 7.75 -10.50 11.25
N LEU A 40 7.34 -11.78 11.18
CA LEU A 40 6.39 -12.37 12.13
C LEU A 40 6.92 -12.42 13.57
N GLU A 41 8.21 -12.69 13.76
CA GLU A 41 8.87 -12.61 15.07
C GLU A 41 8.81 -11.20 15.66
N SER A 42 8.97 -10.17 14.83
CA SER A 42 8.86 -8.76 15.27
C SER A 42 7.41 -8.37 15.59
N LEU A 43 6.44 -8.84 14.80
CA LEU A 43 5.01 -8.65 15.06
C LEU A 43 4.55 -9.31 16.36
N GLY A 44 5.17 -10.44 16.74
CA GLY A 44 4.90 -11.10 18.03
C GLY A 44 5.25 -10.26 19.26
N ARG A 45 5.93 -9.12 19.09
CA ARG A 45 6.27 -8.17 20.17
C ARG A 45 5.33 -6.96 20.21
N VAL A 46 4.42 -6.83 19.25
CA VAL A 46 3.44 -5.75 19.22
C VAL A 46 2.32 -6.09 20.19
N ASP A 47 2.11 -5.21 21.16
CA ASP A 47 1.09 -5.37 22.19
C ASP A 47 -0.18 -4.61 21.80
N TRP A 48 -1.16 -5.35 21.29
CA TRP A 48 -2.47 -4.83 20.90
C TRP A 48 -3.55 -5.89 21.10
N ASP A 49 -4.57 -5.58 21.92
CA ASP A 49 -5.56 -6.56 22.40
C ASP A 49 -6.33 -7.26 21.26
N GLN A 50 -6.87 -6.48 20.32
CA GLN A 50 -7.65 -6.98 19.19
C GLN A 50 -6.79 -6.99 17.93
N LEU A 51 -5.76 -7.84 17.90
CA LEU A 51 -4.84 -7.98 16.78
C LEU A 51 -5.02 -9.31 16.05
N THR A 52 -5.28 -9.24 14.74
CA THR A 52 -5.25 -10.40 13.84
C THR A 52 -4.06 -10.30 12.88
N THR A 53 -3.14 -11.25 12.91
CA THR A 53 -2.07 -11.34 11.92
C THR A 53 -2.45 -12.30 10.81
N ILE A 54 -2.45 -11.81 9.56
CA ILE A 54 -2.77 -12.56 8.35
C ILE A 54 -1.53 -12.59 7.47
N VAL A 55 -1.10 -13.79 7.09
CA VAL A 55 -0.06 -13.98 6.07
C VAL A 55 -0.73 -14.43 4.79
N VAL A 56 -0.49 -13.71 3.70
CA VAL A 56 -0.88 -14.13 2.36
C VAL A 56 0.37 -14.69 1.67
N ASP A 57 0.43 -16.02 1.53
CA ASP A 57 1.45 -16.68 0.72
C ASP A 57 1.04 -16.65 -0.75
N ASN A 58 1.77 -15.90 -1.57
CA ASN A 58 1.44 -15.66 -2.98
C ASN A 58 1.98 -16.79 -3.89
N GLY A 59 1.80 -18.03 -3.47
CA GLY A 59 2.28 -19.22 -4.18
C GLY A 59 3.79 -19.44 -4.03
N SER A 60 4.34 -19.32 -2.82
CA SER A 60 5.76 -19.61 -2.60
C SER A 60 6.05 -21.11 -2.76
N THR A 61 7.26 -21.39 -3.23
CA THR A 61 7.78 -22.76 -3.45
C THR A 61 9.01 -23.06 -2.60
N ASP A 62 9.40 -22.15 -1.71
CA ASP A 62 10.62 -22.21 -0.88
C ASP A 62 10.37 -22.75 0.54
N GLY A 63 9.17 -23.27 0.82
CA GLY A 63 8.79 -23.76 2.15
C GLY A 63 8.27 -22.68 3.11
N THR A 64 8.09 -21.42 2.66
CA THR A 64 7.61 -20.32 3.52
C THR A 64 6.29 -20.66 4.21
N ALA A 65 5.30 -21.16 3.45
CA ALA A 65 3.97 -21.45 3.98
C ALA A 65 3.99 -22.54 5.07
N GLU A 66 4.80 -23.57 4.88
CA GLU A 66 4.98 -24.66 5.83
C GLU A 66 5.62 -24.15 7.13
N ALA A 67 6.69 -23.36 7.03
CA ALA A 67 7.37 -22.78 8.18
C ALA A 67 6.47 -21.81 8.96
N VAL A 68 5.63 -21.01 8.28
CA VAL A 68 4.67 -20.12 8.94
C VAL A 68 3.65 -20.93 9.75
N ARG A 69 3.11 -21.99 9.16
CA ARG A 69 2.11 -22.86 9.82
C ARG A 69 2.68 -23.54 11.07
N GLU A 70 3.93 -23.99 11.00
CA GLU A 70 4.60 -24.66 12.12
C GLU A 70 4.98 -23.68 13.24
N ARG A 71 5.59 -22.55 12.91
CA ARG A 71 6.17 -21.62 13.91
C ARG A 71 5.17 -20.61 14.46
N PHE A 72 4.12 -20.28 13.72
CA PHE A 72 3.14 -19.25 14.08
C PHE A 72 1.69 -19.76 13.98
N PRO A 73 1.28 -20.75 14.80
CA PRO A 73 -0.04 -21.38 14.68
C PRO A 73 -1.23 -20.44 14.94
N ARG A 74 -0.98 -19.24 15.49
CA ARG A 74 -2.00 -18.20 15.72
C ARG A 74 -2.20 -17.27 14.51
N VAL A 75 -1.29 -17.33 13.52
CA VAL A 75 -1.38 -16.52 12.30
C VAL A 75 -2.36 -17.17 11.33
N LEU A 76 -3.24 -16.34 10.76
CA LEU A 76 -4.11 -16.78 9.68
C LEU A 76 -3.30 -16.84 8.37
N LEU A 77 -2.99 -18.04 7.90
CA LEU A 77 -2.28 -18.25 6.64
C LEU A 77 -3.26 -18.47 5.49
N LEU A 78 -3.23 -17.58 4.50
CA LEU A 78 -3.97 -17.66 3.25
C LEU A 78 -2.99 -17.98 2.11
N ARG A 79 -3.15 -19.12 1.45
CA ARG A 79 -2.26 -19.55 0.36
C ARG A 79 -2.93 -19.41 -1.00
N SER A 80 -2.24 -18.75 -1.92
CA SER A 80 -2.61 -18.67 -3.34
C SER A 80 -1.90 -19.75 -4.14
N ASN A 81 -2.50 -20.18 -5.26
CA ASN A 81 -1.91 -21.18 -6.15
C ASN A 81 -0.82 -20.60 -7.08
N GLU A 82 -0.83 -19.28 -7.28
CA GLU A 82 0.09 -18.56 -8.14
C GLU A 82 0.41 -17.19 -7.56
N ASN A 83 1.40 -16.51 -8.13
CA ASN A 83 1.75 -15.13 -7.76
C ASN A 83 0.74 -14.14 -8.37
N LEU A 84 -0.16 -13.63 -7.53
CA LEU A 84 -1.19 -12.66 -7.88
C LEU A 84 -0.67 -11.21 -7.97
N GLY A 85 0.63 -11.00 -7.74
CA GLY A 85 1.23 -9.68 -7.60
C GLY A 85 0.95 -9.05 -6.24
N PHE A 86 1.51 -7.87 -6.02
CA PHE A 86 1.34 -7.07 -4.80
C PHE A 86 -0.09 -6.61 -4.62
N ALA A 87 -0.71 -6.07 -5.68
CA ALA A 87 -2.05 -5.48 -5.60
C ALA A 87 -3.10 -6.52 -5.17
N GLU A 88 -3.21 -7.63 -5.90
CA GLU A 88 -4.24 -8.64 -5.58
C GLU A 88 -3.86 -9.50 -4.38
N GLY A 89 -2.56 -9.77 -4.16
CA GLY A 89 -2.09 -10.46 -2.96
C GLY A 89 -2.52 -9.73 -1.68
N ASN A 90 -2.32 -8.41 -1.61
CA ASN A 90 -2.81 -7.60 -0.48
C ASN A 90 -4.35 -7.56 -0.43
N ASN A 91 -5.04 -7.51 -1.58
CA ASN A 91 -6.50 -7.52 -1.60
C ASN A 91 -7.10 -8.81 -1.00
N VAL A 92 -6.45 -9.97 -1.17
CA VAL A 92 -6.87 -11.22 -0.51
C VAL A 92 -6.85 -11.06 1.00
N GLY A 93 -5.77 -10.51 1.55
CA GLY A 93 -5.66 -10.24 2.99
C GLY A 93 -6.63 -9.17 3.49
N LEU A 94 -6.78 -8.05 2.76
CA LEU A 94 -7.73 -6.99 3.09
C LEU A 94 -9.17 -7.51 3.17
N ARG A 95 -9.59 -8.33 2.19
CA ARG A 95 -10.93 -8.93 2.19
C ARG A 95 -11.14 -9.84 3.40
N ALA A 96 -10.15 -10.68 3.72
CA ALA A 96 -10.22 -11.56 4.89
C ALA A 96 -10.29 -10.76 6.20
N ALA A 97 -9.46 -9.71 6.35
CA ALA A 97 -9.43 -8.84 7.51
C ALA A 97 -10.78 -8.13 7.73
N PHE A 98 -11.33 -7.49 6.69
CA PHE A 98 -12.60 -6.78 6.82
C PHE A 98 -13.79 -7.72 7.00
N ALA A 99 -13.78 -8.90 6.38
CA ALA A 99 -14.77 -9.94 6.66
C ALA A 99 -14.74 -10.42 8.12
N ALA A 100 -13.55 -10.43 8.74
CA ALA A 100 -13.36 -10.71 10.17
C ALA A 100 -13.65 -9.51 11.10
N GLY A 101 -14.16 -8.39 10.55
CA GLY A 101 -14.58 -7.25 11.36
C GLY A 101 -13.45 -6.26 11.71
N ALA A 102 -12.31 -6.29 11.04
CA ALA A 102 -11.25 -5.30 11.30
C ALA A 102 -11.72 -3.87 11.01
N ASP A 103 -11.40 -2.94 11.90
CA ASP A 103 -11.61 -1.49 11.75
C ASP A 103 -10.46 -0.85 10.95
N TYR A 104 -9.26 -1.38 11.16
CA TYR A 104 -8.04 -0.98 10.47
C TYR A 104 -7.27 -2.18 9.94
N VAL A 105 -6.57 -1.98 8.82
CA VAL A 105 -5.63 -2.95 8.28
C VAL A 105 -4.28 -2.31 8.06
N LEU A 106 -3.22 -2.85 8.68
CA LEU A 106 -1.84 -2.53 8.32
C LEU A 106 -1.40 -3.45 7.18
N LEU A 107 -1.21 -2.89 5.99
CA LEU A 107 -0.44 -3.58 4.95
C LEU A 107 1.05 -3.50 5.33
N LEU A 108 1.74 -4.63 5.26
CA LEU A 108 3.13 -4.73 5.66
C LEU A 108 3.89 -5.66 4.71
N ASN A 109 5.04 -5.20 4.22
CA ASN A 109 5.95 -6.06 3.47
C ASN A 109 6.57 -7.14 4.36
N ASN A 110 6.79 -8.33 3.83
CA ASN A 110 7.39 -9.44 4.56
C ASN A 110 8.88 -9.25 4.89
N ASP A 111 9.59 -8.34 4.23
CA ASP A 111 10.98 -8.00 4.51
C ASP A 111 11.13 -6.81 5.47
N THR A 112 10.19 -6.69 6.41
CA THR A 112 10.20 -5.65 7.44
C THR A 112 10.43 -6.19 8.84
N VAL A 113 10.99 -5.35 9.71
CA VAL A 113 11.02 -5.53 11.16
C VAL A 113 10.29 -4.34 11.77
N VAL A 114 9.28 -4.59 12.60
CA VAL A 114 8.45 -3.52 13.18
C VAL A 114 8.88 -3.16 14.61
N ASP A 115 8.74 -1.89 14.96
CA ASP A 115 8.84 -1.44 16.35
C ASP A 115 7.59 -1.87 17.15
N PRO A 116 7.71 -2.31 18.41
CA PRO A 116 6.56 -2.68 19.25
C PRO A 116 5.49 -1.59 19.39
N GLY A 117 5.89 -0.31 19.33
CA GLY A 117 5.00 0.85 19.40
C GLY A 117 4.34 1.23 18.06
N LEU A 118 4.62 0.50 16.97
CA LEU A 118 4.13 0.83 15.62
C LEU A 118 2.61 0.97 15.57
N LEU A 119 1.88 -0.07 15.99
CA LEU A 119 0.42 -0.07 15.88
C LEU A 119 -0.20 1.00 16.76
N ARG A 120 0.28 1.15 17.99
CA ARG A 120 -0.18 2.20 18.91
C ARG A 120 -0.05 3.58 18.27
N ALA A 121 1.12 3.91 17.73
CA ALA A 121 1.38 5.21 17.12
C ALA A 121 0.46 5.48 15.90
N LEU A 122 0.26 4.49 15.04
CA LEU A 122 -0.58 4.66 13.84
C LEU A 122 -2.07 4.71 14.18
N VAL A 123 -2.55 3.87 15.09
CA VAL A 123 -3.98 3.79 15.43
C VAL A 123 -4.40 4.98 16.26
N GLU A 124 -3.61 5.43 17.24
CA GLU A 124 -3.94 6.62 18.04
C GLU A 124 -4.06 7.87 17.14
N GLU A 125 -3.15 8.04 16.18
CA GLU A 125 -3.25 9.13 15.19
C GLU A 125 -4.45 8.98 14.25
N ALA A 126 -4.80 7.74 13.87
CA ALA A 126 -5.99 7.48 13.07
C ALA A 126 -7.27 7.84 13.82
N GLU A 127 -7.39 7.49 15.10
CA GLU A 127 -8.55 7.86 15.95
C GLU A 127 -8.67 9.38 16.12
N LEU A 128 -7.55 10.11 16.22
CA LEU A 128 -7.54 11.58 16.26
C LEU A 128 -7.87 12.22 14.90
N ARG A 129 -7.72 11.48 13.79
CA ARG A 129 -7.92 11.95 12.42
C ARG A 129 -8.90 11.04 11.66
N PRO A 130 -10.21 11.19 11.88
CA PRO A 130 -11.24 10.42 11.17
C PRO A 130 -11.20 10.59 9.64
N ASP A 131 -10.62 11.69 9.17
CA ASP A 131 -10.38 12.05 7.77
C ASP A 131 -9.10 11.43 7.18
N ALA A 132 -8.30 10.72 7.97
CA ALA A 132 -7.15 9.97 7.48
C ALA A 132 -7.59 8.64 6.84
N GLY A 133 -7.34 8.51 5.54
CA GLY A 133 -7.60 7.28 4.79
C GLY A 133 -6.47 6.27 4.90
N ALA A 134 -5.23 6.77 4.94
CA ALA A 134 -4.03 5.96 5.16
C ALA A 134 -2.98 6.70 5.99
N LEU A 135 -2.24 5.94 6.81
CA LEU A 135 -1.18 6.44 7.67
C LEU A 135 0.08 5.59 7.48
N CYS A 136 1.21 6.24 7.21
CA CYS A 136 2.51 5.59 7.02
C CYS A 136 3.47 5.93 8.16
N PRO A 137 4.22 4.94 8.68
CA PRO A 137 5.25 5.18 9.68
C PRO A 137 6.51 5.81 9.07
N MET A 138 7.46 6.16 9.94
CA MET A 138 8.87 6.28 9.55
C MET A 138 9.40 4.92 9.12
N ILE A 139 10.01 4.85 7.94
CA ILE A 139 10.64 3.61 7.46
C ILE A 139 12.13 3.86 7.26
N TYR A 140 12.93 3.03 7.91
CA TYR A 140 14.38 2.99 7.81
C TYR A 140 14.82 1.86 6.89
N TYR A 141 16.04 1.95 6.37
CA TYR A 141 16.72 0.77 5.81
C TYR A 141 17.01 -0.23 6.94
N ASN A 142 16.93 -1.54 6.65
CA ASN A 142 17.40 -2.56 7.59
C ASN A 142 18.91 -2.39 7.87
N GLN A 143 19.68 -2.05 6.84
CA GLN A 143 21.11 -1.75 6.98
C GLN A 143 21.54 -0.64 6.02
N PRO A 144 22.19 0.43 6.53
CA PRO A 144 22.34 0.80 7.94
C PRO A 144 21.02 1.31 8.56
N ALA A 145 20.75 0.91 9.81
CA ALA A 145 19.46 1.11 10.49
C ALA A 145 19.13 2.56 10.92
N ASP A 146 20.08 3.49 10.78
CA ASP A 146 19.91 4.92 11.10
C ASP A 146 19.60 5.78 9.86
N ARG A 147 19.41 5.14 8.70
CA ARG A 147 19.09 5.80 7.44
C ARG A 147 17.63 5.68 7.10
N ILE A 148 17.04 6.80 6.72
CA ILE A 148 15.64 6.90 6.36
C ILE A 148 15.49 6.40 4.92
N TRP A 149 14.56 5.46 4.72
CA TRP A 149 14.08 5.07 3.39
C TRP A 149 12.83 5.86 3.00
N TYR A 150 11.95 6.14 3.96
CA TYR A 150 10.71 6.88 3.73
C TYR A 150 10.31 7.70 4.96
N ALA A 151 10.21 9.01 4.77
CA ALA A 151 9.57 9.96 5.68
C ALA A 151 8.43 10.71 4.97
N GLY A 152 7.67 10.00 4.13
CA GLY A 152 6.64 10.57 3.26
C GLY A 152 7.06 10.69 1.80
N ALA A 153 6.10 10.99 0.93
CA ALA A 153 6.36 11.30 -0.47
C ALA A 153 5.24 12.18 -1.04
N ALA A 154 5.58 12.97 -2.05
CA ALA A 154 4.61 13.73 -2.84
C ALA A 154 4.43 13.08 -4.21
N PHE A 155 3.20 13.02 -4.72
CA PHE A 155 2.93 12.61 -6.09
C PHE A 155 1.83 13.50 -6.69
N ASP A 156 2.01 13.84 -7.95
CA ASP A 156 1.12 14.70 -8.73
C ASP A 156 1.09 14.19 -10.18
N PRO A 157 -0.03 13.61 -10.65
CA PRO A 157 -0.14 12.98 -11.98
C PRO A 157 0.01 13.97 -13.15
N ARG A 158 0.08 15.27 -12.86
CA ARG A 158 0.34 16.33 -13.85
C ARG A 158 1.82 16.47 -14.16
N ARG A 159 2.70 16.07 -13.24
CA ARG A 159 4.16 16.20 -13.43
C ARG A 159 4.74 14.91 -13.99
N VAL A 160 5.75 15.05 -14.83
CA VAL A 160 6.40 13.94 -15.55
C VAL A 160 7.31 13.12 -14.63
N HIS A 161 7.87 13.74 -13.60
CA HIS A 161 8.72 13.09 -12.61
C HIS A 161 8.53 13.72 -11.23
N ASN A 162 7.94 12.94 -10.34
CA ASN A 162 7.79 13.21 -8.92
C ASN A 162 7.57 11.86 -8.20
N GLY A 163 7.37 11.86 -6.89
CA GLY A 163 7.23 10.62 -6.14
C GLY A 163 8.48 10.19 -5.39
N ARG A 164 9.59 10.94 -5.42
CA ARG A 164 10.76 10.63 -4.60
C ARG A 164 10.39 10.63 -3.12
N HIS A 165 10.90 9.67 -2.37
CA HIS A 165 10.74 9.62 -0.93
C HIS A 165 11.45 10.80 -0.27
N THR A 166 10.75 11.46 0.65
CA THR A 166 11.31 12.42 1.56
C THR A 166 12.25 11.70 2.53
N GLY A 167 13.44 12.27 2.77
CA GLY A 167 14.43 11.68 3.66
C GLY A 167 15.25 10.53 3.06
N TYR A 168 15.05 10.15 1.80
CA TYR A 168 15.71 8.98 1.20
C TYR A 168 17.25 9.05 1.29
N GLY A 169 17.84 8.17 2.09
CA GLY A 169 19.28 8.06 2.35
C GLY A 169 19.81 9.03 3.42
N ASP A 170 18.97 9.93 3.93
CA ASP A 170 19.33 10.84 5.00
C ASP A 170 19.50 10.07 6.32
N ARG A 171 20.40 10.54 7.17
CA ARG A 171 20.47 10.10 8.56
C ARG A 171 19.33 10.73 9.34
N ASP A 172 18.67 9.97 10.21
CA ASP A 172 17.67 10.54 11.10
C ASP A 172 18.34 11.28 12.26
N VAL A 173 18.15 12.59 12.28
CA VAL A 173 18.58 13.52 13.32
C VAL A 173 17.37 14.22 13.95
N GLY A 174 16.16 13.68 13.76
CA GLY A 174 14.90 14.25 14.24
C GLY A 174 14.28 15.28 13.30
N GLN A 175 14.77 15.42 12.06
CA GLN A 175 14.28 16.41 11.10
C GLN A 175 12.83 16.18 10.63
N TYR A 176 12.26 15.01 10.93
CA TYR A 176 10.90 14.63 10.56
C TYR A 176 10.04 14.23 11.77
N ALA A 177 10.21 14.89 12.93
CA ALA A 177 9.56 14.51 14.19
C ALA A 177 8.04 14.79 14.28
N LYS A 178 7.42 15.44 13.28
CA LYS A 178 5.99 15.80 13.32
C LYS A 178 5.14 14.99 12.36
N THR A 179 3.99 14.53 12.87
CA THR A 179 2.89 14.02 12.04
C THR A 179 2.48 15.09 11.04
N ARG A 180 2.35 14.72 9.76
CA ARG A 180 2.00 15.66 8.68
C ARG A 180 1.29 14.96 7.54
N GLU A 181 0.54 15.73 6.76
CA GLU A 181 0.01 15.26 5.49
C GLU A 181 1.12 15.04 4.45
N ILE A 182 0.95 14.01 3.64
CA ILE A 182 1.83 13.65 2.52
C ILE A 182 1.00 13.37 1.28
N GLY A 183 1.65 13.39 0.11
CA GLY A 183 0.94 13.24 -1.16
C GLY A 183 0.58 11.80 -1.51
N ARG A 184 1.33 10.81 -0.99
CA ARG A 184 1.07 9.38 -1.18
C ARG A 184 1.65 8.53 -0.06
N ALA A 185 1.00 7.40 0.19
CA ALA A 185 1.48 6.32 1.06
C ALA A 185 2.57 5.49 0.36
N THR A 186 3.11 4.51 1.08
CA THR A 186 3.97 3.44 0.56
C THR A 186 3.41 2.09 0.99
N GLY A 187 3.34 1.14 0.07
CA GLY A 187 2.87 -0.23 0.33
C GLY A 187 3.76 -1.02 1.29
N ALA A 188 4.98 -0.55 1.56
CA ALA A 188 5.90 -1.21 2.49
C ALA A 188 5.35 -1.29 3.92
N ALA A 189 4.68 -0.23 4.37
CA ALA A 189 3.94 -0.17 5.63
C ALA A 189 2.89 0.95 5.54
N MET A 190 1.60 0.60 5.56
CA MET A 190 0.51 1.58 5.58
C MET A 190 -0.70 1.05 6.33
N LEU A 191 -1.13 1.78 7.37
CA LEU A 191 -2.39 1.53 8.05
C LEU A 191 -3.52 2.17 7.23
N VAL A 192 -4.55 1.41 6.88
CA VAL A 192 -5.75 1.90 6.20
C VAL A 192 -6.98 1.75 7.07
N ARG A 193 -7.86 2.75 7.02
CA ARG A 193 -9.17 2.71 7.66
C ARG A 193 -10.15 1.94 6.78
N ARG A 194 -10.93 1.04 7.37
CA ARG A 194 -12.01 0.30 6.69
C ARG A 194 -12.89 1.20 5.82
N LYS A 195 -13.44 2.26 6.40
CA LYS A 195 -14.33 3.21 5.71
C LYS A 195 -13.70 3.82 4.45
N ALA A 196 -12.41 4.14 4.48
CA ALA A 196 -11.72 4.67 3.32
C ALA A 196 -11.62 3.62 2.20
N VAL A 197 -11.36 2.35 2.56
CA VAL A 197 -11.33 1.24 1.59
C VAL A 197 -12.72 0.95 1.02
N GLU A 198 -13.78 1.01 1.85
CA GLU A 198 -15.17 0.86 1.40
C GLU A 198 -15.57 1.94 0.39
N ASP A 199 -15.13 3.19 0.61
CA ASP A 199 -15.45 4.31 -0.27
C ASP A 199 -14.71 4.27 -1.61
N VAL A 200 -13.41 3.95 -1.58
CA VAL A 200 -12.58 4.04 -2.79
C VAL A 200 -12.37 2.71 -3.49
N GLY A 201 -12.68 1.60 -2.82
CA GLY A 201 -12.39 0.23 -3.26
C GLY A 201 -10.95 -0.20 -2.99
N TYR A 202 -10.69 -1.48 -3.21
CA TYR A 202 -9.39 -2.15 -3.05
C TYR A 202 -8.29 -1.63 -4.00
N LEU A 203 -7.05 -2.13 -3.87
CA LEU A 203 -5.96 -1.86 -4.82
C LEU A 203 -6.36 -2.34 -6.22
N ASP A 204 -5.96 -1.60 -7.27
CA ASP A 204 -6.25 -2.00 -8.65
C ASP A 204 -5.40 -3.20 -9.05
N ARG A 205 -5.99 -4.39 -9.00
CA ARG A 205 -5.33 -5.68 -9.31
C ARG A 205 -4.62 -5.70 -10.67
N ARG A 206 -5.03 -4.86 -11.61
CA ARG A 206 -4.43 -4.79 -12.95
C ARG A 206 -3.03 -4.19 -12.93
N LEU A 207 -2.70 -3.40 -11.90
CA LEU A 207 -1.34 -2.86 -11.75
C LEU A 207 -0.34 -3.96 -11.41
N PHE A 208 -0.79 -5.03 -10.75
CA PHE A 208 0.00 -6.19 -10.33
C PHE A 208 1.11 -5.85 -9.32
N LEU A 209 2.09 -5.02 -9.70
CA LEU A 209 3.23 -4.60 -8.89
C LEU A 209 3.67 -3.19 -9.30
N GLN A 210 4.21 -2.40 -8.38
CA GLN A 210 4.60 -0.99 -8.53
C GLN A 210 3.45 -0.02 -8.83
N VAL A 211 3.45 1.10 -8.10
CA VAL A 211 2.56 2.26 -8.28
C VAL A 211 1.10 2.00 -7.86
N GLU A 212 0.73 0.80 -7.42
CA GLU A 212 -0.60 0.53 -6.88
C GLU A 212 -0.92 1.32 -5.61
N ASP A 213 0.06 1.52 -4.74
CA ASP A 213 -0.07 2.34 -3.54
C ASP A 213 -0.24 3.84 -3.86
N VAL A 214 0.44 4.32 -4.91
CA VAL A 214 0.31 5.68 -5.44
C VAL A 214 -1.08 5.88 -6.02
N GLU A 215 -1.55 4.95 -6.87
CA GLU A 215 -2.88 4.99 -7.45
C GLU A 215 -3.97 5.00 -6.36
N TRP A 216 -3.80 4.16 -5.34
CA TRP A 216 -4.74 4.08 -4.23
C TRP A 216 -4.75 5.35 -3.39
N SER A 217 -3.57 5.94 -3.15
CA SER A 217 -3.44 7.24 -2.49
C SER A 217 -4.15 8.36 -3.28
N LEU A 218 -4.06 8.36 -4.61
CA LEU A 218 -4.76 9.32 -5.45
C LEU A 218 -6.29 9.13 -5.35
N ARG A 219 -6.78 7.90 -5.33
CA ARG A 219 -8.21 7.62 -5.12
C ARG A 219 -8.70 8.06 -3.75
N MET A 220 -7.96 7.76 -2.68
CA MET A 220 -8.26 8.22 -1.32
C MET A 220 -8.35 9.74 -1.25
N ARG A 221 -7.37 10.45 -1.80
CA ARG A 221 -7.36 11.93 -1.83
C ARG A 221 -8.50 12.50 -2.67
N ALA A 222 -8.83 11.88 -3.80
CA ALA A 222 -9.97 12.29 -4.61
C ALA A 222 -11.33 12.10 -3.89
N ALA A 223 -11.40 11.17 -2.95
CA ALA A 223 -12.56 10.96 -2.07
C ALA A 223 -12.56 11.83 -0.81
N GLY A 224 -11.59 12.76 -0.68
CA GLY A 224 -11.50 13.70 0.45
C GLY A 224 -10.71 13.19 1.65
N TYR A 225 -10.07 12.03 1.56
CA TYR A 225 -9.22 11.52 2.63
C TYR A 225 -7.81 12.11 2.58
N HIS A 226 -7.23 12.32 3.75
CA HIS A 226 -5.82 12.67 3.90
C HIS A 226 -4.95 11.42 4.01
N ILE A 227 -3.70 11.55 3.54
CA ILE A 227 -2.66 10.55 3.73
C ILE A 227 -1.65 11.14 4.71
N LEU A 228 -1.40 10.45 5.82
CA LEU A 228 -0.57 10.98 6.89
C LEU A 228 0.75 10.23 6.99
N PHE A 229 1.81 10.98 7.30
CA PHE A 229 3.06 10.46 7.80
C PHE A 229 3.08 10.58 9.33
N VAL A 230 3.34 9.48 10.03
CA VAL A 230 3.36 9.39 11.50
C VAL A 230 4.76 8.91 11.95
N PRO A 231 5.65 9.82 12.35
CA PRO A 231 7.06 9.48 12.64
C PRO A 231 7.27 8.68 13.93
N ALA A 232 6.27 8.67 14.82
CA ALA A 232 6.32 7.88 16.05
C ALA A 232 6.27 6.37 15.78
N GLY A 233 5.56 5.95 14.73
CA GLY A 233 5.59 4.56 14.26
C GLY A 233 6.86 4.32 13.45
N LYS A 234 7.54 3.19 13.71
CA LYS A 234 8.83 2.87 13.07
C LYS A 234 8.86 1.46 12.50
N VAL A 235 9.44 1.35 11.32
CA VAL A 235 9.67 0.10 10.60
C VAL A 235 11.07 0.12 10.00
N TRP A 236 11.77 -1.01 10.00
CA TRP A 236 12.99 -1.23 9.23
C TRP A 236 12.68 -2.16 8.07
N HIS A 237 13.12 -1.80 6.87
CA HIS A 237 12.75 -2.48 5.62
C HIS A 237 13.99 -2.98 4.88
N GLY A 238 13.94 -4.22 4.38
CA GLY A 238 15.00 -4.86 3.61
C GLY A 238 15.22 -4.23 2.23
N VAL A 239 14.22 -3.50 1.73
CA VAL A 239 14.19 -2.80 0.43
C VAL A 239 14.44 -3.74 -0.74
N SER A 240 13.35 -4.13 -1.40
CA SER A 240 13.35 -4.80 -2.72
C SER A 240 14.10 -6.13 -2.79
N VAL A 241 14.24 -6.85 -1.67
CA VAL A 241 14.86 -8.18 -1.64
C VAL A 241 14.08 -9.17 -2.52
N ALA A 242 12.74 -9.17 -2.42
CA ALA A 242 11.88 -10.10 -3.15
C ALA A 242 11.66 -9.74 -4.64
N THR A 243 11.81 -8.47 -5.03
CA THR A 243 11.63 -8.02 -6.43
C THR A 243 12.92 -8.01 -7.24
N GLY A 244 14.04 -8.49 -6.66
CA GLY A 244 15.37 -8.46 -7.30
C GLY A 244 16.02 -7.07 -7.30
N GLY A 245 15.57 -6.15 -6.44
CA GLY A 245 16.11 -4.79 -6.29
C GLY A 245 15.32 -3.70 -7.03
N GLU A 246 15.61 -2.44 -6.68
CA GLU A 246 15.09 -1.23 -7.36
C GLU A 246 15.55 -1.14 -8.84
N HIS A 247 16.52 -1.96 -9.25
CA HIS A 247 17.10 -2.01 -10.61
C HIS A 247 16.73 -3.27 -11.40
N ALA A 248 15.77 -4.05 -10.92
CA ALA A 248 15.26 -5.22 -11.62
C ALA A 248 14.48 -4.83 -12.88
N PRO A 249 14.60 -5.60 -13.99
CA PRO A 249 13.82 -5.37 -15.21
C PRO A 249 12.31 -5.35 -14.98
N ALA A 250 11.79 -6.19 -14.08
CA ALA A 250 10.38 -6.20 -13.72
C ALA A 250 9.94 -4.87 -13.12
N THR A 251 10.72 -4.30 -12.20
CA THR A 251 10.48 -2.97 -11.62
C THR A 251 10.42 -1.91 -12.72
N ALA A 252 11.41 -1.87 -13.63
CA ALA A 252 11.43 -0.90 -14.72
C ALA A 252 10.25 -1.06 -15.70
N TYR A 253 9.83 -2.30 -15.99
CA TYR A 253 8.65 -2.58 -16.81
C TYR A 253 7.37 -2.03 -16.16
N TYR A 254 7.13 -2.40 -14.90
CA TYR A 254 5.89 -2.04 -14.19
C TYR A 254 5.84 -0.55 -13.86
N GLU A 255 6.93 0.06 -13.39
CA GLU A 255 6.98 1.51 -13.16
C GLU A 255 6.65 2.27 -14.43
N MET A 256 7.23 1.90 -15.57
CA MET A 256 6.94 2.55 -16.85
C MET A 256 5.47 2.39 -17.24
N ARG A 257 4.96 1.15 -17.27
CA ARG A 257 3.60 0.84 -17.71
C ARG A 257 2.55 1.47 -16.78
N ASN A 258 2.70 1.25 -15.49
CA ASN A 258 1.72 1.63 -14.47
C ASN A 258 1.72 3.13 -14.22
N THR A 259 2.88 3.80 -14.21
CA THR A 259 2.91 5.26 -14.05
C THR A 259 2.17 5.96 -15.21
N LEU A 260 2.34 5.47 -16.45
CA LEU A 260 1.55 5.99 -17.57
C LEU A 260 0.05 5.75 -17.38
N ALA A 261 -0.35 4.52 -17.02
CA ALA A 261 -1.75 4.16 -16.79
C ALA A 261 -2.40 5.03 -15.70
N VAL A 262 -1.70 5.20 -14.57
CA VAL A 262 -2.17 6.00 -13.42
C VAL A 262 -2.25 7.47 -13.78
N CYS A 263 -1.21 8.05 -14.40
CA CYS A 263 -1.24 9.46 -14.82
C CYS A 263 -2.33 9.74 -15.87
N ALA A 264 -2.56 8.82 -16.80
CA ALA A 264 -3.62 8.96 -17.81
C ALA A 264 -5.03 8.85 -17.20
N ARG A 265 -5.22 7.95 -16.23
CA ARG A 265 -6.50 7.77 -15.51
C ARG A 265 -6.85 8.97 -14.64
N HIS A 266 -5.90 9.46 -13.86
CA HIS A 266 -6.14 10.49 -12.84
C HIS A 266 -5.95 11.92 -13.38
N PHE A 267 -5.28 12.08 -14.51
CA PHE A 267 -5.17 13.37 -15.20
C PHE A 267 -5.09 13.17 -16.72
N PRO A 268 -6.23 12.97 -17.39
CA PRO A 268 -6.26 12.74 -18.84
C PRO A 268 -5.80 14.00 -19.59
N LEU A 269 -4.86 13.81 -20.51
CA LEU A 269 -4.41 14.84 -21.44
C LEU A 269 -4.61 14.32 -22.87
N HIS A 270 -5.07 15.19 -23.75
CA HIS A 270 -5.38 14.85 -25.14
C HIS A 270 -4.43 15.52 -26.13
N GLY A 271 -4.37 14.99 -27.35
CA GLY A 271 -3.57 15.54 -28.44
C GLY A 271 -2.08 15.67 -28.11
N LEU A 272 -1.47 16.76 -28.56
CA LEU A 272 -0.04 17.01 -28.42
C LEU A 272 0.42 17.08 -26.95
N ALA A 273 -0.42 17.58 -26.04
CA ALA A 273 -0.08 17.65 -24.62
C ALA A 273 0.07 16.25 -23.99
N GLY A 274 -0.83 15.33 -24.32
CA GLY A 274 -0.74 13.93 -23.90
C GLY A 274 0.50 13.24 -24.44
N LEU A 275 0.76 13.39 -25.75
CA LEU A 275 1.95 12.83 -26.41
C LEU A 275 3.26 13.38 -25.82
N ARG A 276 3.32 14.68 -25.51
CA ARG A 276 4.50 15.31 -24.89
C ARG A 276 4.76 14.77 -23.48
N ARG A 277 3.72 14.64 -22.65
CA ARG A 277 3.85 14.05 -21.30
C ARG A 277 4.36 12.63 -21.39
N GLU A 278 3.74 11.83 -22.24
CA GLU A 278 4.11 10.43 -22.41
C GLU A 278 5.55 10.27 -22.89
N ALA A 279 5.97 11.00 -23.93
CA ALA A 279 7.34 10.98 -24.42
C ALA A 279 8.34 11.37 -23.34
N ALA A 280 8.03 12.41 -22.56
CA ALA A 280 8.88 12.85 -21.46
C ALA A 280 8.99 11.77 -20.36
N MET A 281 7.88 11.09 -20.01
CA MET A 281 7.89 10.00 -19.04
C MET A 281 8.74 8.82 -19.53
N VAL A 282 8.60 8.43 -20.80
CA VAL A 282 9.44 7.39 -21.41
C VAL A 282 10.91 7.76 -21.32
N VAL A 283 11.29 8.99 -21.71
CA VAL A 283 12.69 9.44 -21.66
C VAL A 283 13.25 9.35 -20.24
N ILE A 284 12.49 9.78 -19.23
CA ILE A 284 12.94 9.74 -17.83
C ILE A 284 13.15 8.30 -17.34
N HIS A 285 12.21 7.39 -17.63
CA HIS A 285 12.37 5.97 -17.25
C HIS A 285 13.55 5.33 -18.00
N LEU A 286 13.78 5.68 -19.27
CA LEU A 286 14.98 5.22 -19.99
C LEU A 286 16.27 5.76 -19.37
N LEU A 287 16.29 7.00 -18.87
CA LEU A 287 17.46 7.56 -18.16
C LEU A 287 17.72 6.86 -16.82
N HIS A 288 16.68 6.46 -16.08
CA HIS A 288 16.83 5.65 -14.87
C HIS A 288 17.30 4.24 -15.19
N ALA A 289 16.70 3.59 -16.20
CA ALA A 289 17.09 2.26 -16.66
C ALA A 289 18.57 2.18 -17.07
N ARG A 290 19.16 3.28 -17.57
CA ARG A 290 20.60 3.34 -17.89
C ARG A 290 21.53 3.26 -16.67
N LYS A 291 21.03 3.57 -15.48
CA LYS A 291 21.81 3.52 -14.22
C LYS A 291 21.79 2.14 -13.57
N ALA A 292 20.95 1.21 -14.05
CA ALA A 292 20.87 -0.14 -13.54
C ALA A 292 22.09 -0.98 -13.96
N ASP A 293 22.41 -2.02 -13.19
CA ASP A 293 23.51 -2.96 -13.46
C ASP A 293 23.38 -3.66 -14.82
N ARG A 294 22.13 -3.89 -15.27
CA ARG A 294 21.79 -4.48 -16.57
C ARG A 294 21.02 -3.46 -17.41
N PRO A 295 21.69 -2.43 -17.96
CA PRO A 295 21.01 -1.29 -18.56
C PRO A 295 20.23 -1.69 -19.81
N TRP A 296 20.77 -2.56 -20.68
CA TRP A 296 20.08 -2.99 -21.89
C TRP A 296 18.80 -3.78 -21.62
N THR A 297 18.80 -4.65 -20.61
CA THR A 297 17.62 -5.40 -20.19
C THR A 297 16.56 -4.47 -19.62
N ASN A 298 16.95 -3.52 -18.77
CA ASN A 298 16.03 -2.52 -18.21
C ASN A 298 15.48 -1.58 -19.29
N LEU A 299 16.28 -1.15 -20.27
CA LEU A 299 15.81 -0.36 -21.39
C LEU A 299 14.76 -1.11 -22.22
N ARG A 300 14.97 -2.41 -22.48
CA ARG A 300 13.96 -3.25 -23.15
C ARG A 300 12.70 -3.38 -22.32
N ALA A 301 12.82 -3.54 -21.01
CA ALA A 301 11.69 -3.61 -20.08
C ALA A 301 10.86 -2.31 -20.10
N VAL A 302 11.49 -1.14 -20.07
CA VAL A 302 10.83 0.16 -20.22
C VAL A 302 10.09 0.24 -21.56
N LEU A 303 10.75 -0.10 -22.67
CA LEU A 303 10.10 -0.06 -23.99
C LEU A 303 8.93 -1.05 -24.09
N GLN A 304 9.04 -2.22 -23.46
CA GLN A 304 7.94 -3.18 -23.40
C GLN A 304 6.78 -2.65 -22.55
N GLY A 305 7.06 -2.07 -21.37
CA GLY A 305 6.04 -1.47 -20.50
C GLY A 305 5.28 -0.35 -21.19
N TRP A 306 5.98 0.51 -21.94
CA TRP A 306 5.38 1.54 -22.78
C TRP A 306 4.46 0.96 -23.87
N ARG A 307 4.92 -0.08 -24.59
CA ARG A 307 4.13 -0.76 -25.64
C ARG A 307 2.88 -1.42 -25.07
N ASP A 308 2.99 -2.07 -23.92
CA ASP A 308 1.87 -2.73 -23.25
C ASP A 308 0.84 -1.72 -22.75
N TYR A 309 1.29 -0.60 -22.17
CA TYR A 309 0.39 0.53 -21.86
C TYR A 309 -0.36 1.02 -23.10
N ARG A 310 0.35 1.29 -24.21
CA ARG A 310 -0.26 1.76 -25.46
C ARG A 310 -1.24 0.76 -26.06
N ALA A 311 -1.05 -0.52 -25.80
CA ALA A 311 -1.96 -1.58 -26.23
C ALA A 311 -3.05 -1.92 -25.21
N GLY A 312 -3.15 -1.19 -24.10
CA GLY A 312 -4.13 -1.45 -23.04
C GLY A 312 -3.89 -2.75 -22.25
N ARG A 313 -2.70 -3.34 -22.35
CA ARG A 313 -2.34 -4.59 -21.66
C ARG A 313 -1.82 -4.27 -20.25
N LEU A 314 -2.63 -4.58 -19.25
CA LEU A 314 -2.27 -4.55 -17.83
C LEU A 314 -2.28 -5.98 -17.25
N GLY A 315 -1.88 -6.13 -15.98
CA GLY A 315 -1.78 -7.43 -15.29
C GLY A 315 -0.33 -7.90 -15.13
N SER A 316 -0.13 -9.21 -15.00
CA SER A 316 1.21 -9.79 -14.85
C SER A 316 2.07 -9.57 -16.10
N TRP A 317 3.36 -9.32 -15.88
CA TRP A 317 4.35 -9.18 -16.92
C TRP A 317 4.64 -10.54 -17.53
N ARG A 318 4.29 -10.69 -18.80
CA ARG A 318 4.76 -11.80 -19.63
C ARG A 318 6.09 -11.35 -20.22
N GLU A 319 7.19 -11.82 -19.64
CA GLU A 319 8.49 -11.70 -20.30
C GLU A 319 8.33 -12.25 -21.73
N ALA A 320 8.89 -11.54 -22.71
CA ALA A 320 8.72 -11.91 -24.12
C ALA A 320 9.43 -13.25 -24.41
N GLY A 321 8.67 -14.35 -24.30
CA GLY A 321 8.89 -15.66 -24.92
C GLY A 321 7.76 -15.96 -25.92
N PRO A 322 7.93 -16.95 -26.83
CA PRO A 322 7.04 -17.13 -27.98
C PRO A 322 5.61 -17.55 -27.56
N THR A 323 4.65 -16.70 -27.93
CA THR A 323 3.20 -16.92 -28.17
C THR A 323 2.35 -17.68 -27.13
N GLY A 324 1.32 -16.99 -26.62
CA GLY A 324 0.16 -17.61 -25.96
C GLY A 324 -0.56 -16.68 -25.00
N GLY A 325 -1.24 -15.65 -25.50
CA GLY A 325 -2.02 -14.72 -24.67
C GLY A 325 -3.50 -15.11 -24.58
N PRO A 326 -4.15 -15.04 -23.40
CA PRO A 326 -5.61 -15.02 -23.31
C PRO A 326 -6.15 -13.63 -23.75
N PRO A 327 -7.45 -13.53 -24.09
CA PRO A 327 -8.02 -12.37 -24.79
C PRO A 327 -8.09 -11.10 -23.94
N PRO A 328 -8.20 -9.91 -24.57
CA PRO A 328 -8.37 -8.64 -23.87
C PRO A 328 -9.74 -8.54 -23.19
N TYR A 329 -9.78 -7.98 -21.99
CA TYR A 329 -11.02 -7.63 -21.28
C TYR A 329 -11.44 -6.18 -21.60
N ASP A 330 -12.75 -5.99 -21.80
CA ASP A 330 -13.38 -4.72 -22.08
C ASP A 330 -13.26 -3.70 -20.94
N VAL A 331 -13.04 -2.44 -21.32
CA VAL A 331 -13.00 -1.28 -20.44
C VAL A 331 -14.43 -0.75 -20.26
N PRO A 332 -15.00 -0.70 -19.04
CA PRO A 332 -16.23 0.06 -18.83
C PRO A 332 -15.92 1.56 -18.91
N MET A 333 -16.32 2.18 -20.01
CA MET A 333 -16.31 3.63 -20.17
C MET A 333 -17.46 4.27 -19.36
N GLY A 334 -17.10 5.16 -18.43
CA GLY A 334 -17.90 6.33 -18.08
C GLY A 334 -19.02 6.14 -17.04
N VAL A 335 -18.69 6.39 -15.77
CA VAL A 335 -19.67 6.97 -14.84
C VAL A 335 -19.75 8.46 -15.18
N ARG A 336 -20.79 8.88 -15.91
CA ARG A 336 -21.16 10.29 -16.02
C ARG A 336 -21.69 10.73 -14.65
N THR A 337 -20.97 11.61 -13.99
CA THR A 337 -21.49 12.38 -12.86
C THR A 337 -22.62 13.27 -13.39
N ARG A 338 -23.86 13.04 -12.92
CA ARG A 338 -24.95 14.01 -13.12
C ARG A 338 -24.75 15.15 -12.14
N ALA A 339 -24.37 16.31 -12.67
CA ALA A 339 -24.55 17.59 -12.01
C ALA A 339 -25.22 18.55 -13.01
N SER A 340 -26.09 19.40 -12.45
CA SER A 340 -26.84 20.53 -13.04
C SER A 340 -27.91 20.21 -14.08
N ASP A 341 -29.18 20.31 -13.65
CA ASP A 341 -30.18 21.16 -14.32
C ASP A 341 -31.39 21.37 -13.39
N ALA A 342 -31.26 22.33 -12.48
CA ALA A 342 -32.37 22.92 -11.73
C ALA A 342 -32.33 24.43 -11.94
N SER A 343 -32.70 24.88 -13.14
CA SER A 343 -33.08 26.27 -13.41
C SER A 343 -33.85 26.35 -14.73
N ARG A 344 -35.18 26.28 -14.67
CA ARG A 344 -36.13 26.89 -15.64
C ARG A 344 -37.56 26.53 -15.24
N ALA A 345 -38.12 27.31 -14.33
CA ALA A 345 -39.56 27.42 -14.12
C ALA A 345 -39.87 28.82 -13.54
N ALA A 346 -39.76 29.83 -14.39
CA ALA A 346 -40.32 31.17 -14.18
C ALA A 346 -40.38 31.87 -15.53
N ALA A 347 -41.47 31.65 -16.28
CA ALA A 347 -42.06 32.54 -17.30
C ALA A 347 -43.04 31.73 -18.18
N ALA A 348 -44.30 31.65 -17.73
CA ALA A 348 -45.54 31.65 -18.52
C ALA A 348 -46.69 31.33 -17.57
#